data_AF-A0A520HGU1-F1
#
_entry.id   AF-A0A520HGU1-F1
#
_cell.length_a   1.000
_cell.length_b   1.000
_cell.length_c   1.000
_cell.angle_alpha   90.00
_cell.angle_beta   90.00
_cell.angle_gamma   90.00
#
_symmetry.space_group_name_H-M   'P 1'
#
loop_
_entity.id
_entity.type
_entity.pdbx_description
1 polymer ?
#
loop_
_entity_poly.entity_id
_entity_poly.type
_entity_poly.pdbx_seq_one_letter_code
_entity_poly.pdbx_strand_id
1 'polypeptide(L)'
;GDCDRKAFSFRKCDEDTASDEDYSGTGYDKGHLANAEDFAYDCKLDKETFCYYNCVPQTVKLNRGIWKQWETEVRKLSQTKPVFVIAGAIYSNQLLKAGRKVVKPDYCYKIVVDPPTHAILYCLLFPNDDSGDVQELSLAELKNKLPYPLVP
;
A
#
# COMPACT_ATOMS: atom_id res chain seq x y z
N GLY A 1 -7.20 -6.58 17.70
CA GLY A 1 -8.19 -7.60 17.35
C GLY A 1 -7.56 -8.96 17.48
N ASP A 2 -8.37 -10.00 17.55
CA ASP A 2 -7.95 -11.33 18.02
C ASP A 2 -7.49 -12.26 16.88
N CYS A 3 -7.30 -11.73 15.68
CA CYS A 3 -6.85 -12.50 14.52
C CYS A 3 -5.40 -12.97 14.69
N ASP A 4 -5.17 -14.28 14.59
CA ASP A 4 -3.83 -14.87 14.61
C ASP A 4 -3.12 -14.69 13.26
N ARG A 5 -2.49 -13.52 13.08
CA ARG A 5 -1.75 -13.20 11.85
C ARG A 5 -0.51 -14.05 11.62
N LYS A 6 -0.02 -14.78 12.63
CA LYS A 6 1.10 -15.72 12.42
C LYS A 6 0.69 -16.88 11.51
N ALA A 7 -0.61 -17.16 11.43
CA ALA A 7 -1.16 -18.16 10.53
C ALA A 7 -1.42 -17.63 9.10
N PHE A 8 -1.21 -16.33 8.84
CA PHE A 8 -1.46 -15.74 7.53
C PHE A 8 -0.18 -15.60 6.72
N SER A 9 -0.27 -15.98 5.45
CA SER A 9 0.77 -15.79 4.45
C SER A 9 0.16 -15.23 3.18
N PHE A 10 0.98 -14.49 2.43
CA PHE A 10 0.55 -14.02 1.13
C PHE A 10 0.20 -15.20 0.22
N ARG A 11 -0.91 -15.09 -0.50
CA ARG A 11 -1.42 -16.15 -1.36
C ARG A 11 -1.91 -15.60 -2.70
N LYS A 12 -1.91 -16.48 -3.70
CA LYS A 12 -2.55 -16.21 -4.98
C LYS A 12 -4.07 -16.28 -4.81
N CYS A 13 -4.76 -15.19 -5.10
CA CYS A 13 -6.23 -15.08 -5.00
C CYS A 13 -6.90 -14.92 -6.37
N ASP A 14 -6.11 -14.73 -7.43
CA ASP A 14 -6.55 -14.62 -8.82
C ASP A 14 -5.45 -15.19 -9.73
N GLU A 15 -5.80 -15.65 -10.94
CA GLU A 15 -4.92 -16.40 -11.83
C GLU A 15 -3.73 -15.58 -12.37
N ASP A 16 -3.84 -14.25 -12.39
CA ASP A 16 -2.83 -13.34 -12.96
C ASP A 16 -2.13 -12.44 -11.91
N THR A 17 -1.99 -12.91 -10.66
CA THR A 17 -1.21 -12.19 -9.63
C THR A 17 0.21 -12.74 -9.46
N ALA A 18 1.04 -11.96 -8.75
CA ALA A 18 2.36 -12.38 -8.27
C ALA A 18 2.30 -13.62 -7.35
N SER A 19 3.49 -14.14 -7.04
CA SER A 19 3.73 -15.28 -6.16
C SER A 19 4.91 -15.04 -5.21
N ASP A 20 5.17 -15.99 -4.30
CA ASP A 20 6.34 -15.95 -3.41
C ASP A 20 7.66 -15.91 -4.17
N GLU A 21 7.72 -16.62 -5.30
CA GLU A 21 8.93 -16.77 -6.10
C GLU A 21 9.36 -15.44 -6.73
N ASP A 22 8.41 -14.57 -7.05
CA ASP A 22 8.68 -13.25 -7.62
C ASP A 22 9.39 -12.31 -6.63
N TYR A 23 9.12 -12.47 -5.33
CA TYR A 23 9.71 -11.67 -4.26
C TYR A 23 10.98 -12.29 -3.67
N SER A 24 11.17 -13.60 -3.84
CA SER A 24 12.26 -14.35 -3.20
C SER A 24 13.65 -13.85 -3.64
N GLY A 25 14.45 -13.46 -2.64
CA GLY A 25 15.82 -12.99 -2.82
C GLY A 25 15.93 -11.62 -3.50
N THR A 26 14.88 -10.80 -3.49
CA THR A 26 14.89 -9.45 -4.07
C THR A 26 15.29 -8.37 -3.07
N GLY A 27 15.12 -8.64 -1.77
CA GLY A 27 15.29 -7.65 -0.70
C GLY A 27 14.09 -6.71 -0.52
N TYR A 28 13.02 -6.86 -1.30
CA TYR A 28 11.78 -6.10 -1.16
C TYR A 28 10.77 -6.84 -0.28
N ASP A 29 10.03 -6.08 0.52
CA ASP A 29 8.86 -6.56 1.23
C ASP A 29 7.63 -6.59 0.31
N LYS A 30 6.65 -7.40 0.69
CA LYS A 30 5.29 -7.36 0.14
C LYS A 30 4.49 -6.29 0.89
N GLY A 31 4.61 -5.05 0.43
CA GLY A 31 3.98 -3.90 1.08
C GLY A 31 2.48 -3.88 0.84
N HIS A 32 1.69 -3.90 1.92
CA HIS A 32 0.23 -3.88 1.82
C HIS A 32 -0.28 -2.51 1.35
N LEU A 33 -1.27 -2.51 0.46
CA LEU A 33 -2.01 -1.29 0.07
C LEU A 33 -3.15 -1.02 1.06
N ALA A 34 -4.08 -1.96 1.18
CA ALA A 34 -5.02 -2.03 2.30
C ALA A 34 -4.37 -2.80 3.46
N ASN A 35 -4.17 -2.12 4.59
CA ASN A 35 -3.42 -2.67 5.72
C ASN A 35 -4.23 -3.74 6.48
N ALA A 36 -3.61 -4.88 6.77
CA ALA A 36 -4.15 -5.96 7.58
C ALA A 36 -4.70 -5.49 8.94
N GLU A 37 -3.97 -4.58 9.62
CA GLU A 37 -4.36 -4.10 10.95
C GLU A 37 -5.67 -3.28 10.96
N ASP A 38 -6.06 -2.71 9.81
CA ASP A 38 -7.30 -1.94 9.71
C ASP A 38 -8.54 -2.85 9.66
N PHE A 39 -8.34 -4.15 9.39
CA PHE A 39 -9.36 -5.19 9.38
C PHE A 39 -9.26 -6.14 10.58
N ALA A 40 -8.53 -5.76 11.62
CA ALA A 40 -8.30 -6.60 12.81
C ALA A 40 -9.58 -7.04 13.55
N TYR A 41 -10.74 -6.44 13.24
CA TYR A 41 -12.04 -6.77 13.79
C TYR A 41 -12.72 -7.95 13.06
N ASP A 42 -12.28 -8.30 11.85
CA ASP A 42 -12.82 -9.40 11.06
C ASP A 42 -11.68 -10.19 10.41
N CYS A 43 -11.42 -11.38 10.94
CA CYS A 43 -10.29 -12.19 10.47
C CYS A 43 -10.44 -12.72 9.05
N LYS A 44 -11.66 -12.73 8.49
CA LYS A 44 -11.84 -13.04 7.07
C LYS A 44 -11.33 -11.87 6.23
N LEU A 45 -11.74 -10.65 6.55
CA LEU A 45 -11.28 -9.44 5.85
C LEU A 45 -9.76 -9.21 6.02
N ASP A 46 -9.23 -9.40 7.23
CA ASP A 46 -7.79 -9.37 7.52
C ASP A 46 -7.04 -10.37 6.62
N LYS A 47 -7.54 -11.61 6.52
CA LYS A 47 -6.94 -12.60 5.63
C LYS A 47 -7.02 -12.19 4.15
N GLU A 48 -8.05 -11.48 3.71
CA GLU A 48 -8.14 -10.99 2.33
C GLU A 48 -7.06 -9.95 1.98
N THR A 49 -6.49 -9.25 2.96
CA THR A 49 -5.38 -8.31 2.68
C THR A 49 -4.10 -9.02 2.26
N PHE A 50 -3.96 -10.33 2.52
CA PHE A 50 -2.82 -11.15 2.13
C PHE A 50 -2.94 -11.73 0.72
N CYS A 51 -3.81 -11.18 -0.12
CA CYS A 51 -3.81 -11.48 -1.55
C CYS A 51 -2.74 -10.67 -2.29
N TYR A 52 -2.03 -11.27 -3.25
CA TYR A 52 -0.97 -10.57 -3.99
C TYR A 52 -1.44 -9.34 -4.77
N TYR A 53 -2.73 -9.25 -5.14
CA TYR A 53 -3.29 -8.03 -5.75
C TYR A 53 -3.31 -6.83 -4.79
N ASN A 54 -3.24 -7.06 -3.47
CA ASN A 54 -3.27 -6.02 -2.44
C ASN A 54 -1.84 -5.65 -1.96
N CYS A 55 -0.81 -6.06 -2.69
CA CYS A 55 0.56 -5.67 -2.35
C CYS A 55 1.38 -5.23 -3.54
N VAL A 56 2.36 -4.38 -3.25
CA VAL A 56 3.38 -3.96 -4.20
C VAL A 56 4.77 -4.18 -3.58
N PRO A 57 5.82 -4.37 -4.40
CA PRO A 57 7.18 -4.43 -3.87
C PRO A 57 7.56 -3.10 -3.22
N GLN A 58 7.83 -3.13 -1.92
CA GLN A 58 8.30 -1.97 -1.17
C GLN A 58 9.69 -2.23 -0.60
N THR A 59 10.55 -1.21 -0.54
CA THR A 59 11.79 -1.31 0.22
C THR A 59 11.48 -1.59 1.70
N VAL A 60 12.39 -2.29 2.37
CA VAL A 60 12.26 -2.56 3.82
C VAL A 60 12.14 -1.26 4.61
N LYS A 61 12.87 -0.21 4.20
CA LYS A 61 12.87 1.10 4.83
C LYS A 61 11.54 1.82 4.67
N LEU A 62 10.93 1.77 3.48
CA LEU A 62 9.60 2.33 3.25
C LEU A 62 8.54 1.56 4.06
N ASN A 63 8.41 0.25 3.81
CA ASN A 63 7.31 -0.58 4.33
C ASN A 63 7.28 -0.59 5.87
N ARG A 64 8.44 -0.82 6.50
CA ARG A 64 8.53 -0.95 7.97
C ARG A 64 8.74 0.39 8.66
N GLY A 65 9.04 1.44 7.90
CA GLY A 65 9.30 2.80 8.36
C GLY A 65 8.11 3.73 8.11
N ILE A 66 8.31 4.72 7.24
CA ILE A 66 7.38 5.85 7.07
C ILE A 66 5.98 5.42 6.59
N TRP A 67 5.88 4.35 5.79
CA TRP A 67 4.59 3.79 5.37
C TRP A 67 3.77 3.31 6.57
N LYS A 68 4.36 2.46 7.41
CA LYS A 68 3.74 1.96 8.65
C LYS A 68 3.41 3.08 9.65
N GLN A 69 4.24 4.11 9.73
CA GLN A 69 3.97 5.27 10.59
C GLN A 69 2.68 5.96 10.15
N TRP A 70 2.52 6.26 8.85
CA TRP A 70 1.30 6.88 8.34
C TRP A 70 0.07 5.97 8.42
N GLU A 71 0.22 4.66 8.25
CA GLU A 71 -0.89 3.73 8.52
C GLU A 71 -1.36 3.81 9.97
N THR A 72 -0.43 3.95 10.92
CA THR A 72 -0.75 4.14 12.33
C THR A 72 -1.45 5.49 12.57
N GLU A 73 -0.98 6.58 11.95
CA GLU A 73 -1.60 7.90 12.08
C GLU A 73 -3.02 7.94 11.49
N VAL A 74 -3.24 7.37 10.31
CA VAL A 74 -4.57 7.28 9.69
C VAL A 74 -5.52 6.45 10.54
N ARG A 75 -5.03 5.38 11.19
CA ARG A 75 -5.83 4.58 12.13
C ARG A 75 -6.17 5.33 13.42
N LYS A 76 -5.27 6.17 13.92
CA LYS A 76 -5.60 7.04 15.07
C LYS A 76 -6.68 8.05 14.67
N LEU A 77 -6.57 8.65 13.49
CA LEU A 77 -7.57 9.56 12.97
C LEU A 77 -8.95 8.89 12.84
N SER A 78 -8.99 7.63 12.38
CA SER A 78 -10.22 6.87 12.23
C SER A 78 -10.98 6.63 13.54
N GLN A 79 -10.33 6.77 14.70
CA GLN A 79 -10.98 6.69 16.01
C GLN A 79 -11.86 7.91 16.33
N THR A 80 -11.68 9.01 15.58
CA THR A 80 -12.37 10.28 15.85
C THR A 80 -13.35 10.67 14.76
N LYS A 81 -13.20 10.13 13.55
CA LYS A 81 -14.07 10.39 12.40
C LYS A 81 -13.97 9.30 11.34
N PRO A 82 -14.98 9.15 10.45
CA PRO A 82 -14.87 8.26 9.30
C PRO A 82 -13.71 8.69 8.39
N VAL A 83 -13.00 7.72 7.83
CA VAL A 83 -11.92 7.95 6.86
C VAL A 83 -12.09 6.97 5.69
N PHE A 84 -11.86 7.46 4.48
CA PHE A 84 -11.74 6.65 3.28
C PHE A 84 -10.33 6.79 2.74
N VAL A 85 -9.67 5.66 2.46
CA VAL A 85 -8.26 5.63 2.06
C VAL A 85 -8.14 5.01 0.68
N ILE A 86 -7.49 5.73 -0.23
CA ILE A 86 -7.07 5.23 -1.53
C ILE A 86 -5.56 5.05 -1.48
N ALA A 87 -5.06 3.83 -1.72
CA ALA A 87 -3.64 3.53 -1.77
C ALA A 87 -3.28 2.96 -3.14
N GLY A 88 -2.10 3.31 -3.64
CA GLY A 88 -1.61 2.82 -4.93
C GLY A 88 -0.13 3.10 -5.14
N ALA A 89 0.34 2.89 -6.36
CA ALA A 89 1.75 3.00 -6.70
C ALA A 89 1.99 3.49 -8.12
N ILE A 90 3.09 4.23 -8.32
CA ILE A 90 3.50 4.81 -9.61
C ILE A 90 4.70 4.00 -10.13
N TYR A 91 4.62 3.59 -11.40
CA TYR A 91 5.60 2.72 -12.03
C TYR A 91 6.25 3.42 -13.22
N SER A 92 7.55 3.23 -13.39
CA SER A 92 8.27 3.51 -14.63
C SER A 92 8.22 2.31 -15.56
N ASN A 93 9.08 1.30 -15.37
CA ASN A 93 9.07 -0.02 -16.03
C ASN A 93 10.19 -0.94 -15.47
N GLN A 94 10.56 -0.78 -14.20
CA GLN A 94 11.64 -1.58 -13.61
C GLN A 94 11.11 -2.92 -13.09
N LEU A 95 11.62 -4.02 -13.64
CA LEU A 95 11.36 -5.34 -13.08
C LEU A 95 11.92 -5.42 -11.66
N LEU A 96 11.19 -6.08 -10.76
CA LEU A 96 11.64 -6.39 -9.42
C LEU A 96 12.88 -7.31 -9.45
N LYS A 97 12.90 -8.26 -10.39
CA LYS A 97 14.00 -9.20 -10.63
C LYS A 97 14.04 -9.60 -12.10
N ALA A 98 15.24 -9.71 -12.67
CA ALA A 98 15.41 -10.18 -14.05
C ALA A 98 14.79 -11.58 -14.23
N GLY A 99 14.07 -11.77 -15.34
CA GLY A 99 13.36 -13.02 -15.64
C GLY A 99 12.03 -13.22 -14.90
N ARG A 100 11.56 -12.23 -14.14
CA ARG A 100 10.24 -12.22 -13.49
C ARG A 100 9.31 -11.19 -14.15
N LYS A 101 8.02 -11.26 -13.83
CA LYS A 101 6.98 -10.37 -14.41
C LYS A 101 6.60 -9.20 -13.49
N VAL A 102 6.92 -9.29 -12.21
CA VAL A 102 6.58 -8.25 -11.23
C VAL A 102 7.47 -7.03 -11.44
N VAL A 103 6.84 -5.86 -11.53
CA VAL A 103 7.51 -4.56 -11.56
C VAL A 103 7.56 -3.95 -10.16
N LYS A 104 8.66 -3.28 -9.82
CA LYS A 104 8.74 -2.46 -8.61
C LYS A 104 8.27 -1.04 -8.93
N PRO A 105 7.47 -0.40 -8.06
CA PRO A 105 7.09 1.00 -8.24
C PRO A 105 8.24 1.93 -7.87
N ASP A 106 8.26 3.12 -8.47
CA ASP A 106 9.16 4.21 -8.06
C ASP A 106 8.60 4.99 -6.86
N TYR A 107 7.26 5.06 -6.77
CA TYR A 107 6.56 5.70 -5.66
C TYR A 107 5.34 4.89 -5.21
N CYS A 108 5.02 4.97 -3.92
CA CYS A 108 3.71 4.60 -3.38
C CYS A 108 2.94 5.87 -3.00
N TYR A 109 1.62 5.83 -2.94
CA TYR A 109 0.82 6.95 -2.46
C TYR A 109 -0.35 6.51 -1.58
N LYS A 110 -0.81 7.42 -0.73
CA LYS A 110 -2.08 7.31 0.02
C LYS A 110 -2.84 8.63 -0.08
N ILE A 111 -4.14 8.56 -0.35
CA ILE A 111 -5.08 9.68 -0.27
C ILE A 111 -6.06 9.35 0.85
N VAL A 112 -6.19 10.26 1.81
CA VAL A 112 -7.10 10.11 2.95
C VAL A 112 -8.20 11.15 2.79
N VAL A 113 -9.44 10.68 2.75
CA VAL A 113 -10.63 11.49 2.47
C VAL A 113 -11.58 11.41 3.66
N ASP A 114 -12.18 12.55 4.00
CA ASP A 114 -13.33 12.61 4.90
C ASP A 114 -14.61 12.30 4.11
N PRO A 115 -15.23 11.12 4.25
CA PRO A 115 -16.33 10.70 3.38
C PRO A 115 -17.57 11.62 3.43
N PRO A 116 -18.02 12.14 4.58
CA PRO A 116 -19.14 13.08 4.65
C PRO A 116 -18.96 14.37 3.86
N THR A 117 -17.74 14.91 3.77
CA THR A 117 -17.46 16.22 3.16
C THR A 117 -16.74 16.12 1.83
N HIS A 118 -16.21 14.95 1.49
CA HIS A 118 -15.25 14.71 0.41
C HIS A 118 -13.96 15.55 0.51
N ALA A 119 -13.65 16.09 1.70
CA ALA A 119 -12.42 16.83 1.90
C ALA A 119 -11.21 15.88 1.86
N ILE A 120 -10.18 16.26 1.13
CA ILE A 120 -8.88 15.58 1.17
C ILE A 120 -8.20 16.00 2.48
N LEU A 121 -8.04 15.04 3.39
CA LEU A 121 -7.35 15.23 4.68
C LEU A 121 -5.84 15.14 4.50
N TYR A 122 -5.39 14.18 3.69
CA TYR A 122 -3.99 13.99 3.31
C TYR A 122 -3.88 13.45 1.89
N CYS A 123 -2.83 13.85 1.18
CA CYS A 123 -2.45 13.27 -0.11
C CYS A 123 -0.93 13.10 -0.13
N LEU A 124 -0.49 11.88 0.13
CA LEU A 124 0.89 11.54 0.47
C LEU A 124 1.53 10.75 -0.66
N LEU A 125 2.76 11.15 -1.04
CA LEU A 125 3.61 10.48 -2.00
C LEU A 125 4.90 10.02 -1.31
N PHE A 126 5.22 8.74 -1.45
CA PHE A 126 6.35 8.08 -0.81
C PHE A 126 7.32 7.59 -1.88
N PRO A 127 8.58 8.03 -1.91
CA PRO A 127 9.62 7.38 -2.69
C PRO A 127 9.78 5.91 -2.27
N ASN A 128 9.82 5.00 -3.24
CA ASN A 128 10.09 3.58 -2.97
C ASN A 128 11.60 3.30 -2.95
N ASP A 129 12.29 3.95 -2.02
CA ASP A 129 13.73 3.87 -1.82
C ASP A 129 14.07 3.81 -0.32
N ASP A 130 15.33 4.05 0.04
CA ASP A 130 15.82 4.00 1.43
C ASP A 130 15.87 5.38 2.12
N SER A 131 15.28 6.42 1.52
CA SER A 131 15.20 7.75 2.14
C SER A 131 14.35 7.74 3.41
N GLY A 132 13.23 7.01 3.39
CA GLY A 132 12.21 7.08 4.43
C GLY A 132 11.40 8.38 4.39
N ASP A 133 11.39 9.06 3.24
CA ASP A 133 10.71 10.34 3.05
C ASP A 133 9.23 10.19 2.70
N VAL A 134 8.49 11.28 2.90
CA VAL A 134 7.10 11.46 2.46
C VAL A 134 6.90 12.89 2.02
N GLN A 135 6.18 13.07 0.91
CA GLN A 135 5.78 14.39 0.41
C GLN A 135 4.26 14.49 0.52
N GLU A 136 3.78 15.58 1.09
CA GLU A 136 2.37 15.94 1.02
C GLU A 136 2.13 16.82 -0.21
N LEU A 137 1.20 16.41 -1.06
CA LEU A 137 0.87 17.05 -2.33
C LEU A 137 -0.59 17.48 -2.34
N SER A 138 -0.94 18.42 -3.20
CA SER A 138 -2.33 18.58 -3.63
C SER A 138 -2.78 17.39 -4.48
N LEU A 139 -4.09 17.15 -4.53
CA LEU A 139 -4.67 16.12 -5.39
C LEU A 139 -4.34 16.37 -6.88
N ALA A 140 -4.26 17.64 -7.29
CA ALA A 140 -3.91 18.00 -8.67
C ALA A 140 -2.47 17.62 -9.01
N GLU A 141 -1.52 17.87 -8.11
CA GLU A 141 -0.11 17.47 -8.29
C GLU A 141 0.06 15.96 -8.35
N LEU A 142 -0.65 15.22 -7.51
CA LEU A 142 -0.64 13.75 -7.58
C LEU A 142 -1.20 13.27 -8.93
N LYS A 143 -2.36 13.79 -9.36
CA LYS A 143 -2.97 13.41 -10.65
C LYS A 143 -2.03 13.66 -11.84
N ASN A 144 -1.26 14.74 -11.83
CA ASN A 144 -0.26 15.01 -12.87
C ASN A 144 0.92 14.02 -12.89
N LYS A 145 1.15 13.29 -11.80
CA LYS A 145 2.19 12.25 -11.69
C LYS A 145 1.68 10.85 -12.04
N LEU A 146 0.37 10.63 -12.02
CA LEU A 146 -0.21 9.31 -12.29
C LEU A 146 -0.18 9.01 -13.79
N PRO A 147 0.36 7.86 -14.23
CA PRO A 147 0.30 7.43 -15.63
C PRO A 147 -1.07 6.82 -16.01
N TYR A 148 -2.04 6.87 -15.10
CA TYR A 148 -3.38 6.30 -15.23
C TYR A 148 -4.40 7.19 -14.53
N PRO A 149 -5.69 7.12 -14.89
CA PRO A 149 -6.73 7.86 -14.18
C PRO A 149 -6.85 7.36 -12.74
N LEU A 150 -6.92 8.29 -11.79
CA LEU A 150 -7.32 7.96 -10.43
C LEU A 150 -8.80 7.58 -10.45
N VAL A 151 -9.12 6.40 -9.93
CA VAL A 151 -10.48 5.87 -9.79
C VAL A 151 -10.66 5.32 -8.38
N PRO A 152 -11.86 5.47 -7.77
CA PRO A 152 -12.88 6.50 -7.98
C PRO A 152 -12.59 7.80 -7.21
#